data_AF-A0A7C6DA66-F1
#
_entry.id   AF-A0A7C6DA66-F1
#
_cell.length_a   1.000
_cell.length_b   1.000
_cell.length_c   1.000
_cell.angle_alpha   90.00
_cell.angle_beta   90.00
_cell.angle_gamma   90.00
#
_symmetry.space_group_name_H-M   'P 1'
#
loop_
_entity.id
_entity.type
_entity.pdbx_description
1 polymer ?
#
loop_
_entity_poly.entity_id
_entity_poly.type
_entity_poly.pdbx_seq_one_letter_code
_entity_poly.pdbx_strand_id
1 'polypeptide(L)'
;MDNNYRRANITLTNEEKKQLLQEIVYYFETERDEKLGIIGSEKILDFFMDTLGVIIYNRALDDAKYWYNKRMEDIEADFYSIYK
;
A
#
# COMPACT_ATOMS: atom_id res chain seq x y z
N MET A 1 6.52 -19.79 17.21
CA MET A 1 5.42 -18.81 17.02
C MET A 1 5.47 -18.43 15.56
N ASP A 2 4.71 -19.16 14.74
CA ASP A 2 4.74 -19.00 13.29
C ASP A 2 4.02 -17.71 12.91
N ASN A 3 4.80 -16.67 12.64
CA ASN A 3 4.28 -15.37 12.23
C ASN A 3 3.95 -15.45 10.72
N ASN A 4 2.91 -16.21 10.39
CA ASN A 4 2.38 -16.41 9.04
C ASN A 4 1.42 -15.28 8.63
N TYR A 5 1.66 -14.06 9.10
CA TYR A 5 0.90 -12.88 8.66
C TYR A 5 1.36 -12.48 7.27
N ARG A 6 0.73 -13.12 6.29
CA ARG A 6 0.26 -12.55 5.02
C ARG A 6 1.27 -11.63 4.34
N ARG A 7 2.01 -12.19 3.37
CA ARG A 7 2.43 -11.39 2.21
C ARG A 7 1.16 -10.76 1.64
N ALA A 8 1.00 -9.46 1.79
CA ALA A 8 0.04 -8.74 0.98
C ALA A 8 0.49 -8.94 -0.47
N ASN A 9 -0.40 -9.39 -1.36
CA ASN A 9 -0.09 -9.52 -2.79
C ASN A 9 -0.05 -8.12 -3.43
N ILE A 10 0.87 -7.28 -2.97
CA ILE A 10 1.12 -5.95 -3.52
C ILE A 10 2.09 -6.16 -4.67
N THR A 11 1.57 -6.10 -5.89
CA THR A 11 2.37 -6.22 -7.11
C THR A 11 2.47 -4.84 -7.76
N LEU A 12 3.69 -4.36 -7.89
CA LEU A 12 3.99 -3.14 -8.64
C LEU A 12 4.16 -3.48 -10.12
N THR A 13 3.71 -2.59 -10.99
CA THR A 13 4.08 -2.61 -12.40
C THR A 13 5.58 -2.33 -12.57
N ASN A 14 6.14 -2.69 -13.73
CA ASN A 14 7.54 -2.44 -14.01
C ASN A 14 7.87 -0.93 -14.01
N GLU A 15 6.93 -0.12 -14.49
CA GLU A 15 7.02 1.34 -14.52
C GLU A 15 7.02 1.91 -13.10
N GLU A 16 6.08 1.51 -12.24
CA GLU A 16 6.03 1.93 -10.84
C GLU A 16 7.28 1.52 -10.07
N LYS A 17 7.73 0.26 -10.23
CA LYS A 17 8.96 -0.22 -9.60
C LYS A 17 10.16 0.63 -10.03
N LYS A 18 10.30 0.90 -11.34
CA LYS A 18 11.41 1.71 -11.86
C LYS A 18 11.38 3.13 -11.30
N GLN A 19 10.20 3.76 -11.24
CA GLN A 19 10.04 5.09 -10.69
C GLN A 19 10.43 5.12 -9.20
N LEU A 20 9.92 4.18 -8.40
CA LEU A 20 10.24 4.10 -6.97
C LEU A 20 11.74 3.87 -6.72
N LEU A 21 12.39 3.02 -7.53
CA LEU A 21 13.84 2.83 -7.43
C LEU A 21 14.61 4.11 -7.74
N GLN A 22 14.16 4.90 -8.73
CA GLN A 22 14.79 6.19 -9.04
C GLN A 22 14.62 7.19 -7.90
N GLU A 23 13.43 7.28 -7.31
CA GLU A 23 13.16 8.14 -6.15
C GLU A 23 14.00 7.73 -4.93
N ILE A 24 14.16 6.42 -4.67
CA ILE A 24 15.02 5.93 -3.58
C ILE A 24 16.47 6.34 -3.83
N VAL A 25 17.00 6.13 -5.04
CA VAL A 25 18.39 6.53 -5.37
C VAL A 25 18.56 8.04 -5.22
N TYR A 26 17.61 8.81 -5.76
CA TYR A 26 17.64 10.28 -5.69
C TYR A 26 17.64 10.77 -4.24
N TYR A 27 16.73 10.27 -3.40
CA TYR A 27 16.62 10.66 -1.99
C TYR A 27 17.93 10.39 -1.22
N PHE A 28 18.57 9.26 -1.43
CA PHE A 28 19.83 8.96 -0.75
C PHE A 28 21.00 9.79 -1.29
N GLU A 29 21.03 10.08 -2.59
CA GLU A 29 22.04 10.97 -3.15
C GLU A 29 21.87 12.40 -2.63
N THR A 30 20.65 12.91 -2.49
CA THR A 30 20.40 14.29 -2.04
C THR A 30 20.50 14.46 -0.53
N GLU A 31 19.88 13.58 0.25
CA GLU A 31 19.76 13.73 1.70
C GLU A 31 20.93 13.11 2.47
N ARG A 32 21.66 12.17 1.85
CA ARG A 32 22.71 11.40 2.53
C ARG A 32 24.06 11.43 1.82
N ASP A 33 24.17 12.12 0.68
CA ASP A 33 25.36 12.13 -0.20
C ASP A 33 25.85 10.70 -0.54
N GLU A 34 24.90 9.75 -0.60
CA GLU A 34 25.17 8.32 -0.77
C GLU A 34 24.64 7.84 -2.12
N LYS A 35 25.56 7.40 -3.00
CA LYS A 35 25.18 6.82 -4.30
C LYS A 35 24.77 5.38 -4.15
N LEU A 36 23.46 5.15 -4.24
CA LEU A 36 22.90 3.81 -4.24
C LEU A 36 22.97 3.14 -5.62
N GLY A 37 23.55 1.94 -5.66
CA GLY A 37 23.49 1.07 -6.82
C GLY A 37 22.15 0.32 -6.91
N ILE A 38 21.88 -0.27 -8.08
CA ILE A 38 20.63 -0.99 -8.40
C ILE A 38 20.26 -2.04 -7.34
N ILE A 39 21.23 -2.85 -6.91
CA ILE A 39 20.98 -3.92 -5.91
C ILE A 39 20.60 -3.31 -4.54
N GLY A 40 21.20 -2.18 -4.17
CA GLY A 40 20.93 -1.52 -2.91
C GLY A 40 19.52 -0.91 -2.89
N SER A 41 19.13 -0.23 -3.98
CA SER A 41 17.80 0.38 -4.07
C SER A 41 16.70 -0.68 -4.14
N GLU A 42 16.95 -1.82 -4.80
CA GLU A 42 16.02 -2.96 -4.78
C GLU A 42 15.84 -3.52 -3.38
N LYS A 43 16.91 -3.74 -2.61
CA LYS A 43 16.79 -4.23 -1.23
C LYS A 43 16.02 -3.28 -0.32
N ILE A 44 16.20 -1.97 -0.49
CA ILE A 44 15.47 -0.95 0.27
C ILE A 44 13.99 -0.99 -0.11
N LEU A 45 13.68 -1.06 -1.41
CA LEU A 45 12.31 -1.18 -1.88
C LEU A 45 11.64 -2.44 -1.32
N ASP A 46 12.29 -3.60 -1.42
CA ASP A 46 11.78 -4.87 -0.89
C ASP A 46 11.51 -4.78 0.61
N PHE A 47 12.44 -4.18 1.38
CA PHE A 47 12.24 -3.95 2.81
C PHE A 47 11.01 -3.09 3.10
N PHE A 48 10.78 -2.01 2.34
CA PHE A 48 9.59 -1.18 2.52
C PHE A 48 8.31 -1.90 2.12
N MET A 49 8.33 -2.74 1.09
CA MET A 49 7.17 -3.53 0.68
C MET A 49 6.77 -4.55 1.75
N ASP A 50 7.76 -5.23 2.35
CA ASP A 50 7.55 -6.22 3.40
C ASP A 50 7.14 -5.59 4.75
N THR A 51 7.54 -4.35 5.01
CA THR A 51 7.24 -3.65 6.28
C THR A 51 6.05 -2.70 6.15
N LEU A 52 6.26 -1.57 5.47
CA LEU A 52 5.26 -0.51 5.32
C LEU A 52 4.14 -0.91 4.37
N GLY A 53 4.46 -1.59 3.28
CA GLY A 53 3.49 -1.97 2.24
C GLY A 53 2.31 -2.74 2.82
N VAL A 54 2.58 -3.79 3.59
CA VAL A 54 1.55 -4.64 4.24
C VAL A 54 0.67 -3.83 5.20
N ILE A 55 1.27 -2.96 6.02
CA ILE A 55 0.54 -2.15 7.01
C ILE A 55 -0.39 -1.16 6.31
N ILE A 56 0.14 -0.41 5.33
CA ILE A 56 -0.61 0.59 4.58
C ILE A 56 -1.74 -0.05 3.80
N TYR A 57 -1.47 -1.18 3.13
CA TYR A 57 -2.48 -1.90 2.36
C TYR A 57 -3.64 -2.39 3.23
N ASN A 58 -3.34 -3.02 4.37
CA ASN A 58 -4.38 -3.48 5.29
C ASN A 58 -5.20 -2.30 5.85
N ARG A 59 -4.54 -1.19 6.20
CA ARG A 59 -5.23 0.01 6.66
C ARG A 59 -6.16 0.58 5.58
N ALA A 60 -5.70 0.63 4.33
CA ALA A 60 -6.51 1.07 3.20
C ALA A 60 -7.73 0.16 2.97
N LEU A 61 -7.59 -1.15 3.16
CA LEU A 61 -8.73 -2.09 3.11
C LEU A 61 -9.74 -1.84 4.23
N ASP A 62 -9.27 -1.57 5.45
CA ASP A 62 -10.16 -1.25 6.58
C ASP A 62 -10.93 0.06 6.32
N ASP A 63 -10.25 1.09 5.82
CA ASP A 63 -10.86 2.38 5.48
C ASP A 63 -11.87 2.21 4.33
N ALA A 64 -11.56 1.41 3.31
CA ALA A 64 -12.48 1.07 2.22
C ALA A 64 -13.71 0.32 2.72
N LYS A 65 -13.54 -0.63 3.65
CA LYS A 65 -14.66 -1.37 4.27
C LYS A 65 -15.55 -0.44 5.09
N TYR A 66 -14.97 0.48 5.85
CA TYR A 66 -15.74 1.47 6.61
C TYR A 66 -16.58 2.35 5.68
N TRP A 67 -15.99 2.87 4.61
CA TRP A 67 -16.71 3.65 3.60
C TRP A 67 -17.84 2.84 2.94
N TYR A 68 -17.57 1.58 2.58
CA TYR A 68 -18.53 0.69 1.96
C TYR A 68 -19.74 0.43 2.86
N ASN A 69 -19.51 0.12 4.14
CA ASN A 69 -20.57 -0.17 5.10
C ASN A 69 -21.50 1.03 5.27
N LYS A 70 -20.93 2.23 5.45
CA LYS A 70 -21.72 3.46 5.55
C LYS A 70 -22.60 3.66 4.32
N ARG A 71 -22.06 3.41 3.12
CA ARG A 71 -22.83 3.53 1.88
C ARG A 71 -23.94 2.49 1.77
N MET A 72 -23.76 1.30 2.32
CA MET A 72 -24.81 0.27 2.35
C MET A 72 -25.94 0.63 3.31
N GLU A 73 -25.62 1.20 4.48
CA GLU A 73 -26.65 1.72 5.41
C GLU A 73 -27.53 2.78 4.74
N ASP A 74 -26.92 3.70 3.98
CA ASP A 74 -27.67 4.72 3.23
C ASP A 74 -28.62 4.07 2.19
N ILE A 75 -28.13 3.08 1.43
CA ILE A 75 -28.93 2.36 0.43
C ILE A 75 -30.07 1.57 1.08
N GLU A 76 -29.82 0.95 2.23
CA GLU A 76 -30.84 0.22 2.98
C GLU A 76 -31.94 1.17 3.48
N ALA A 77 -31.56 2.34 4.00
CA ALA A 77 -32.52 3.37 4.40
C ALA A 77 -33.37 3.87 3.22
N ASP A 78 -32.73 4.13 2.07
CA ASP A 78 -33.42 4.50 0.83
C ASP A 78 -34.43 3.43 0.40
N PHE A 79 -34.08 2.14 0.50
CA PHE A 79 -34.99 1.04 0.18
C PHE A 79 -36.21 1.00 1.11
N TYR A 80 -36.02 1.14 2.42
CA TYR A 80 -37.13 1.15 3.36
C TYR A 80 -38.10 2.30 3.13
N SER A 81 -37.63 3.44 2.61
CA SER A 81 -38.49 4.59 2.28
C SER A 81 -39.55 4.29 1.21
N ILE A 82 -39.41 3.17 0.47
CA ILE A 82 -40.33 2.75 -0.59
C ILE A 82 -41.54 1.97 -0.04
N TYR A 83 -41.46 1.42 1.18
CA TYR A 83 -42.59 0.72 1.79
C TYR A 83 -43.76 1.69 2.06
N LYS A 84 -44.99 1.26 1.74
CA LYS A 84 -46.24 1.98 2.02
C LYS A 84 -46.93 1.44 3.26
#